data_AF-A0A2V7CUF4-F1
#
_entry.id   AF-A0A2V7CUF4-F1
#
_cell.length_a   1.000
_cell.length_b   1.000
_cell.length_c   1.000
_cell.angle_alpha   90.00
_cell.angle_beta   90.00
_cell.angle_gamma   90.00
#
_symmetry.space_group_name_H-M   'P 1'
#
loop_
_entity.id
_entity.type
_entity.pdbx_description
1 polymer ?
#
loop_
_entity_poly.entity_id
_entity_poly.type
_entity_poly.pdbx_seq_one_letter_code
_entity_poly.pdbx_strand_id
1 'polypeptide(L)'
;MLPIKPGAWPLARTMFATAAAVVVLVVEAPAQPGGWLLLTPPTIPEKRALMKVYTASSDAEVRAAVASLPGDEQVRLVMKAYEILTIPTVAARTEALLDALQDASAPVSRWRRIETFESAASCERQRQRALQSFERAAARVRSSSPESDELAVEDWTIFEGLAACRLSRCVPESTLPLR
;
A
#
# COMPACT_ATOMS: atom_id res chain seq x y z
N MET A 1 -54.54 -24.25 57.38
CA MET A 1 -54.39 -22.87 56.87
C MET A 1 -54.26 -22.92 55.34
N LEU A 2 -55.27 -22.45 54.62
CA LEU A 2 -55.22 -21.90 53.25
C LEU A 2 -55.48 -20.37 53.40
N PRO A 3 -55.34 -19.47 52.39
CA PRO A 3 -54.92 -19.57 50.98
C PRO A 3 -53.84 -18.48 50.62
N ILE A 4 -53.31 -18.27 49.39
CA ILE A 4 -53.83 -17.39 48.30
C ILE A 4 -52.76 -17.32 47.16
N LYS A 5 -53.16 -17.60 45.91
CA LYS A 5 -52.68 -16.95 44.65
C LYS A 5 -53.75 -15.88 44.29
N PRO A 6 -53.57 -14.83 43.45
CA PRO A 6 -52.78 -14.74 42.20
C PRO A 6 -52.26 -13.32 41.78
N GLY A 7 -51.70 -13.21 40.56
CA GLY A 7 -51.58 -11.96 39.77
C GLY A 7 -50.19 -11.31 39.81
N ALA A 8 -49.58 -10.77 38.75
CA ALA A 8 -49.99 -10.51 37.38
C ALA A 8 -48.71 -10.34 36.52
N TRP A 9 -48.78 -10.68 35.23
CA TRP A 9 -47.79 -10.24 34.23
C TRP A 9 -47.94 -8.73 33.98
N PRO A 10 -46.87 -8.05 33.53
CA PRO A 10 -46.93 -7.60 32.14
C PRO A 10 -45.60 -7.75 31.36
N LEU A 11 -45.74 -8.27 30.14
CA LEU A 11 -45.13 -7.78 28.90
C LEU A 11 -43.64 -7.37 28.95
N ALA A 12 -42.75 -8.35 28.86
CA ALA A 12 -41.42 -8.10 28.32
C ALA A 12 -41.53 -7.90 26.80
N ARG A 13 -41.37 -6.64 26.40
CA ARG A 13 -41.28 -6.16 25.03
C ARG A 13 -40.37 -7.07 24.18
N THR A 14 -40.92 -7.64 23.12
CA THR A 14 -40.18 -8.09 21.95
C THR A 14 -39.50 -6.87 21.33
N MET A 15 -38.21 -6.69 21.61
CA MET A 15 -37.38 -5.81 20.80
C MET A 15 -37.14 -6.51 19.46
N PHE A 16 -37.81 -6.01 18.42
CA PHE A 16 -37.42 -6.27 17.04
C PHE A 16 -36.00 -5.74 16.85
N ALA A 17 -35.03 -6.64 16.69
CA ALA A 17 -33.72 -6.31 16.17
C ALA A 17 -33.91 -5.96 14.69
N THR A 18 -34.05 -4.67 14.39
CA THR A 18 -33.98 -4.14 13.02
C THR A 18 -32.57 -4.35 12.50
N ALA A 19 -32.36 -5.43 11.76
CA ALA A 19 -31.19 -5.59 10.93
C ALA A 19 -31.21 -4.50 9.85
N ALA A 20 -30.38 -3.47 10.03
CA ALA A 20 -30.15 -2.46 9.01
C ALA A 20 -29.37 -3.12 7.86
N ALA A 21 -30.08 -3.57 6.83
CA ALA A 21 -29.47 -3.98 5.57
C ALA A 21 -28.91 -2.72 4.89
N VAL A 22 -27.59 -2.53 4.99
CA VAL A 22 -26.88 -1.54 4.16
C VAL A 22 -26.86 -2.10 2.74
N VAL A 23 -27.85 -1.73 1.95
CA VAL A 23 -27.87 -1.98 0.51
C VAL A 23 -26.85 -1.03 -0.12
N VAL A 24 -25.66 -1.53 -0.40
CA VAL A 24 -24.68 -0.82 -1.23
C VAL A 24 -25.22 -0.85 -2.66
N LEU A 25 -25.95 0.19 -3.04
CA LEU A 25 -26.27 0.48 -4.44
C LEU A 25 -24.96 0.82 -5.16
N VAL A 26 -24.43 -0.15 -5.89
CA VAL A 26 -23.40 0.11 -6.91
C VAL A 26 -24.12 0.83 -8.04
N VAL A 27 -24.08 2.16 -7.99
CA VAL A 27 -24.43 2.98 -9.15
C VAL A 27 -23.36 2.70 -10.20
N GLU A 28 -23.71 1.92 -11.24
CA GLU A 28 -22.92 1.86 -12.46
C GLU A 28 -22.90 3.27 -13.05
N ALA A 29 -21.78 3.96 -12.86
CA ALA A 29 -21.50 5.18 -13.57
C ALA A 29 -21.53 4.87 -15.08
N PRO A 30 -22.14 5.72 -15.92
CA PRO A 30 -22.17 5.50 -17.36
C PRO A 30 -20.73 5.33 -17.86
N ALA A 31 -20.53 4.32 -18.71
CA ALA A 31 -19.26 4.03 -19.35
C ALA A 31 -18.72 5.32 -19.98
N GLN A 32 -17.72 5.92 -19.33
CA GLN A 32 -17.00 7.04 -19.92
C GLN A 32 -16.36 6.53 -21.22
N PRO A 33 -16.47 7.26 -22.34
CA PRO A 33 -15.71 6.92 -23.52
C PRO A 33 -14.22 7.10 -23.19
N GLY A 34 -13.51 5.98 -23.10
CA GLY A 34 -12.12 5.90 -22.65
C GLY A 34 -11.97 4.79 -21.62
N GLY A 35 -10.97 3.93 -21.80
CA GLY A 35 -10.66 2.86 -20.85
C GLY A 35 -10.22 3.39 -19.49
N TRP A 36 -9.97 2.46 -18.58
CA TRP A 36 -9.40 2.71 -17.26
C TRP A 36 -7.98 2.15 -17.20
N LEU A 37 -7.07 2.90 -16.61
CA LEU A 37 -5.67 2.51 -16.51
C LEU A 37 -5.32 2.17 -15.07
N LEU A 38 -4.70 1.02 -14.88
CA LEU A 38 -3.98 0.73 -13.65
C LEU A 38 -2.57 1.30 -13.77
N LEU A 39 -2.25 2.28 -12.93
CA LEU A 39 -0.97 2.97 -12.93
C LEU A 39 -0.23 2.73 -11.61
N THR A 40 1.10 2.77 -11.65
CA THR A 40 1.97 2.77 -10.46
C THR A 40 2.92 3.98 -10.51
N PRO A 41 3.22 4.60 -9.37
CA PRO A 41 4.10 5.77 -9.33
C PRO A 41 5.49 5.45 -9.91
N PRO A 42 6.20 6.47 -10.43
CA PRO A 42 7.62 6.35 -10.73
C PRO A 42 8.43 6.26 -9.44
N THR A 43 9.74 6.02 -9.56
CA THR A 43 10.63 6.04 -8.41
C THR A 43 11.12 7.46 -8.11
N ILE A 44 11.44 7.75 -6.85
CA ILE A 44 12.02 9.04 -6.44
C ILE A 44 13.34 9.34 -7.17
N PRO A 45 13.67 10.61 -7.43
CA PRO A 45 14.96 11.01 -8.02
C PRO A 45 16.17 10.48 -7.25
N GLU A 46 16.08 10.46 -5.92
CA GLU A 46 17.17 10.08 -5.02
C GLU A 46 17.32 8.55 -4.88
N LYS A 47 16.53 7.74 -5.62
CA LYS A 47 16.50 6.27 -5.53
C LYS A 47 17.89 5.67 -5.56
N ARG A 48 18.74 6.13 -6.49
CA ARG A 48 20.10 5.61 -6.64
C ARG A 48 20.94 5.87 -5.41
N ALA A 49 20.85 7.08 -4.84
CA ALA A 49 21.62 7.43 -3.64
C ALA A 49 21.10 6.67 -2.42
N LEU A 50 19.78 6.54 -2.26
CA LEU A 50 19.19 5.79 -1.15
C LEU A 50 19.57 4.31 -1.19
N MET A 51 19.51 3.66 -2.36
CA MET A 51 19.95 2.28 -2.52
C MET A 51 21.44 2.10 -2.22
N LYS A 52 22.30 3.05 -2.61
CA LYS A 52 23.72 3.02 -2.27
C LYS A 52 23.97 3.16 -0.78
N VAL A 53 23.25 4.04 -0.08
CA VAL A 53 23.33 4.16 1.39
C VAL A 53 22.91 2.84 2.06
N TYR A 54 21.86 2.19 1.55
CA TYR A 54 21.35 0.93 2.08
C TYR A 54 22.24 -0.29 1.88
N THR A 55 23.04 -0.27 0.81
CA THR A 55 23.96 -1.36 0.45
C THR A 55 25.41 -1.04 0.83
N ALA A 56 25.64 0.12 1.46
CA ALA A 56 26.96 0.54 1.88
C ALA A 56 27.48 -0.35 3.00
N SER A 57 28.70 -0.83 2.83
CA SER A 57 29.46 -1.62 3.80
C SER A 57 30.38 -0.75 4.67
N SER A 58 30.51 0.54 4.34
CA SER A 58 31.40 1.48 5.06
C SER A 58 30.90 2.92 5.04
N ASP A 59 31.32 3.69 6.04
CA ASP A 59 31.07 5.14 6.13
C ASP A 59 31.55 5.91 4.90
N ALA A 60 32.65 5.45 4.26
CA ALA A 60 33.20 6.07 3.07
C ALA A 60 32.23 5.93 1.88
N GLU A 61 31.58 4.78 1.73
CA GLU A 61 30.56 4.54 0.70
C GLU A 61 29.30 5.37 0.94
N VAL A 62 28.86 5.48 2.20
CA VAL A 62 27.74 6.36 2.58
C VAL A 62 28.06 7.81 2.22
N ARG A 63 29.23 8.32 2.61
CA ARG A 63 29.66 9.69 2.28
C ARG A 63 29.73 9.91 0.77
N ALA A 64 30.27 8.95 0.01
CA ALA A 64 30.35 9.06 -1.44
C ALA A 64 28.96 9.07 -2.11
N ALA A 65 28.01 8.29 -1.59
CA ALA A 65 26.62 8.29 -2.08
C ALA A 65 25.94 9.65 -1.86
N VAL A 66 26.08 10.21 -0.66
CA VAL A 66 25.46 11.47 -0.26
C VAL A 66 26.14 12.68 -0.92
N ALA A 67 27.47 12.71 -1.02
CA ALA A 67 28.24 13.83 -1.55
C ALA A 67 27.91 14.19 -3.00
N SER A 68 27.31 13.27 -3.75
CA SER A 68 26.87 13.49 -5.13
C SER A 68 25.58 14.30 -5.27
N LEU A 69 24.89 14.60 -4.16
CA LEU A 69 23.60 15.28 -4.14
C LEU A 69 23.72 16.76 -3.73
N PRO A 70 22.82 17.64 -4.21
CA PRO A 70 22.62 18.98 -3.66
C PRO A 70 22.27 18.97 -2.17
N GLY A 71 22.60 20.04 -1.42
CA GLY A 71 22.43 20.10 0.05
C GLY A 71 21.02 19.76 0.55
N ASP A 72 19.97 20.30 -0.08
CA ASP A 72 18.58 20.01 0.31
C ASP A 72 18.17 18.56 0.02
N GLU A 73 18.77 17.92 -1.01
CA GLU A 73 18.60 16.50 -1.30
C GLU A 73 19.35 15.62 -0.30
N GLN A 74 20.53 16.05 0.15
CA GLN A 74 21.27 15.35 1.21
C GLN A 74 20.47 15.29 2.51
N VAL A 75 19.90 16.42 2.95
CA VAL A 75 19.09 16.47 4.18
C VAL A 75 17.88 15.54 4.07
N ARG A 76 17.13 15.59 2.97
CA ARG A 76 15.98 14.70 2.74
C ARG A 76 16.39 13.22 2.70
N LEU A 77 17.52 12.92 2.06
CA LEU A 77 18.03 11.55 1.97
C LEU A 77 18.43 11.01 3.35
N VAL A 78 19.17 11.79 4.14
CA VAL A 78 19.64 11.39 5.47
C VAL A 78 18.46 11.15 6.40
N MET A 79 17.46 12.04 6.39
CA MET A 79 16.25 11.85 7.20
C MET A 79 15.52 10.54 6.84
N LYS A 80 15.29 10.29 5.54
CA LYS A 80 14.66 9.04 5.07
C LYS A 80 15.49 7.81 5.46
N ALA A 81 16.80 7.84 5.22
CA ALA A 81 17.67 6.72 5.54
C ALA A 81 17.68 6.43 7.05
N TYR A 82 17.74 7.48 7.88
CA TYR A 82 17.68 7.34 9.34
C TYR A 82 16.34 6.72 9.79
N GLU A 83 15.21 7.26 9.33
CA GLU A 83 13.88 6.74 9.65
C GLU A 83 13.76 5.24 9.35
N ILE A 84 14.23 4.81 8.18
CA ILE A 84 14.13 3.42 7.76
C ILE A 84 15.15 2.54 8.51
N LEU A 85 16.41 2.98 8.70
CA LEU A 85 17.45 2.20 9.37
C LEU A 85 17.16 1.95 10.86
N THR A 86 16.39 2.84 11.50
CA THR A 86 15.94 2.65 12.90
C THR A 86 14.86 1.59 13.06
N ILE A 87 14.30 1.05 11.96
CA ILE A 87 13.33 -0.04 12.01
C ILE A 87 14.04 -1.35 12.42
N PRO A 88 13.52 -2.07 13.44
CA PRO A 88 14.24 -3.16 14.07
C PRO A 88 14.36 -4.42 13.19
N THR A 89 13.33 -4.75 12.41
CA THR A 89 13.32 -5.99 11.62
C THR A 89 13.68 -5.72 10.16
N VAL A 90 14.45 -6.62 9.56
CA VAL A 90 14.88 -6.51 8.16
C VAL A 90 13.68 -6.53 7.20
N ALA A 91 12.65 -7.31 7.49
CA ALA A 91 11.40 -7.31 6.74
C ALA A 91 10.72 -5.93 6.74
N ALA A 92 10.51 -5.32 7.91
CA ALA A 92 9.86 -4.01 7.99
C ALA A 92 10.74 -2.89 7.43
N ARG A 93 12.07 -2.99 7.62
CA ARG A 93 13.05 -2.06 7.04
C ARG A 93 13.01 -2.10 5.51
N THR A 94 12.97 -3.30 4.93
CA THR A 94 12.89 -3.51 3.48
C THR A 94 11.58 -2.97 2.92
N GLU A 95 10.47 -3.27 3.58
CA GLU A 95 9.16 -2.76 3.20
C GLU A 95 9.13 -1.22 3.20
N ALA A 96 9.62 -0.60 4.28
CA ALA A 96 9.72 0.85 4.38
C ALA A 96 10.69 1.47 3.36
N LEU A 97 11.80 0.80 3.05
CA LEU A 97 12.71 1.22 1.97
C LEU A 97 11.98 1.22 0.62
N LEU A 98 11.33 0.12 0.27
CA LEU A 98 10.67 -0.03 -1.02
C LEU A 98 9.48 0.90 -1.19
N ASP A 99 8.74 1.17 -0.10
CA ASP A 99 7.70 2.20 -0.06
C ASP A 99 8.32 3.61 -0.24
N ALA A 100 9.43 3.91 0.44
CA ALA A 100 10.11 5.21 0.36
C ALA A 100 10.71 5.51 -1.03
N LEU A 101 10.97 4.47 -1.83
CA LEU A 101 11.46 4.61 -3.20
C LEU A 101 10.39 5.05 -4.20
N GLN A 102 9.11 4.96 -3.85
CA GLN A 102 8.00 5.31 -4.75
C GLN A 102 7.66 6.80 -4.63
N ASP A 103 7.59 7.49 -5.75
CA ASP A 103 7.18 8.89 -5.82
C ASP A 103 5.69 9.02 -6.12
N ALA A 104 4.87 8.80 -5.09
CA ALA A 104 3.43 9.00 -5.16
C ALA A 104 3.01 10.47 -5.35
N SER A 105 3.94 11.42 -5.22
CA SER A 105 3.70 12.85 -5.42
C SER A 105 3.88 13.28 -6.88
N ALA A 106 4.54 12.46 -7.70
CA ALA A 106 4.71 12.72 -9.11
C ALA A 106 3.35 12.91 -9.80
N PRO A 107 3.25 13.82 -10.79
CA PRO A 107 2.06 13.94 -11.63
C PRO A 107 1.71 12.59 -12.27
N VAL A 108 0.41 12.25 -12.32
CA VAL A 108 -0.11 10.98 -12.88
C VAL A 108 0.36 10.74 -14.32
N SER A 109 0.63 11.79 -15.09
CA SER A 109 1.22 11.72 -16.44
C SER A 109 2.61 11.07 -16.50
N ARG A 110 3.33 11.03 -15.37
CA ARG A 110 4.64 10.36 -15.23
C ARG A 110 4.54 8.97 -14.63
N TRP A 111 3.34 8.53 -14.23
CA TRP A 111 3.14 7.19 -13.67
C TRP A 111 3.23 6.14 -14.76
N ARG A 112 3.72 4.96 -14.40
CA ARG A 112 3.88 3.85 -15.32
C ARG A 112 2.55 3.12 -15.47
N ARG A 113 2.12 2.92 -16.71
CA ARG A 113 0.97 2.07 -17.04
C ARG A 113 1.32 0.60 -16.83
N ILE A 114 0.47 -0.09 -16.07
CA ILE A 114 0.52 -1.54 -15.88
C ILE A 114 -0.43 -2.20 -16.89
N GLU A 115 -1.70 -1.82 -16.88
CA GLU A 115 -2.76 -2.50 -17.63
C GLU A 115 -3.93 -1.55 -17.92
N THR A 116 -4.74 -1.91 -18.93
CA THR A 116 -5.94 -1.19 -19.38
C THR A 116 -7.18 -2.03 -19.11
N PHE A 117 -8.28 -1.40 -18.73
CA PHE A 117 -9.55 -2.04 -18.35
C PHE A 117 -10.72 -1.33 -18.99
N GLU A 118 -11.80 -2.06 -19.23
CA GLU A 118 -13.05 -1.49 -19.80
C GLU A 118 -13.84 -0.66 -18.78
N SER A 119 -13.61 -0.86 -17.48
CA SER A 119 -14.36 -0.16 -16.42
C SER A 119 -13.54 0.06 -15.15
N ALA A 120 -13.93 1.10 -14.39
CA ALA A 120 -13.38 1.40 -13.08
C ALA A 120 -13.47 0.21 -12.14
N ALA A 121 -14.63 -0.45 -12.11
CA ALA A 121 -14.90 -1.59 -11.25
C ALA A 121 -14.03 -2.80 -11.59
N SER A 122 -13.74 -3.04 -12.88
CA SER A 122 -12.81 -4.11 -13.25
C SER A 122 -11.38 -3.79 -12.81
N CYS A 123 -10.92 -2.56 -13.07
CA CYS A 123 -9.60 -2.11 -12.66
C CYS A 123 -9.41 -2.20 -11.14
N GLU A 124 -10.34 -1.67 -10.35
CA GLU A 124 -10.25 -1.69 -8.89
C GLU A 124 -10.33 -3.10 -8.32
N ARG A 125 -11.17 -3.98 -8.89
CA ARG A 125 -11.19 -5.40 -8.48
C ARG A 125 -9.84 -6.07 -8.72
N GLN A 126 -9.22 -5.83 -9.87
CA GLN A 126 -7.90 -6.40 -10.18
C GLN A 126 -6.82 -5.84 -9.23
N ARG A 127 -6.82 -4.53 -9.01
CA ARG A 127 -5.91 -3.85 -8.09
C ARG A 127 -6.04 -4.40 -6.65
N GLN A 128 -7.26 -4.53 -6.14
CA GLN A 128 -7.52 -5.07 -4.80
C GLN A 128 -7.12 -6.53 -4.68
N ARG A 129 -7.41 -7.37 -5.68
CA ARG A 129 -6.99 -8.78 -5.70
C ARG A 129 -5.47 -8.90 -5.66
N ALA A 130 -4.75 -8.12 -6.46
CA ALA A 130 -3.30 -8.09 -6.47
C ALA A 130 -2.75 -7.64 -5.11
N LEU A 131 -3.27 -6.53 -4.56
CA LEU A 131 -2.87 -6.03 -3.23
C LEU A 131 -3.07 -7.08 -2.14
N GLN A 132 -4.24 -7.74 -2.08
CA GLN A 132 -4.51 -8.79 -1.10
C GLN A 132 -3.59 -10.01 -1.27
N SER A 133 -3.22 -10.34 -2.51
CA SER A 133 -2.29 -11.43 -2.79
C SER A 133 -0.89 -11.11 -2.25
N PHE A 134 -0.38 -9.91 -2.53
CA PHE A 134 0.91 -9.45 -2.03
C PHE A 134 0.92 -9.27 -0.51
N GLU A 135 -0.15 -8.71 0.10
CA GLU A 135 -0.24 -8.62 1.57
C GLU A 135 -0.22 -10.00 2.23
N ARG A 136 -0.93 -10.98 1.66
CA ARG A 136 -0.87 -12.37 2.15
C ARG A 136 0.53 -12.97 2.01
N ALA A 137 1.26 -12.66 0.95
CA ALA A 137 2.63 -13.10 0.76
C ALA A 137 3.60 -12.42 1.74
N ALA A 138 3.52 -11.09 1.86
CA ALA A 138 4.32 -10.31 2.79
C ALA A 138 4.08 -10.70 4.25
N ALA A 139 2.84 -11.01 4.64
CA ALA A 139 2.54 -11.52 5.97
C ALA A 139 3.31 -12.81 6.28
N ARG A 140 3.48 -13.72 5.30
CA ARG A 140 4.29 -14.93 5.47
C ARG A 140 5.77 -14.59 5.67
N VAL A 141 6.31 -13.66 4.88
CA VAL A 141 7.70 -13.20 5.02
C VAL A 141 7.94 -12.58 6.41
N ARG A 142 7.07 -11.65 6.82
CA ARG A 142 7.12 -11.01 8.14
C ARG A 142 7.10 -12.03 9.29
N SER A 143 6.37 -13.14 9.13
CA SER A 143 6.26 -14.18 10.15
C SER A 143 7.40 -15.22 10.16
N SER A 144 8.13 -15.37 9.05
CA SER A 144 9.12 -16.45 8.88
C SER A 144 10.54 -16.01 9.19
N SER A 145 10.83 -14.71 9.19
CA SER A 145 12.21 -14.21 9.36
C SER A 145 12.29 -12.97 10.27
N PRO A 146 12.07 -13.11 11.59
CA PRO A 146 12.26 -12.01 12.53
C PRO A 146 13.73 -11.70 12.84
N GLU A 147 14.65 -12.67 12.67
CA GLU A 147 16.04 -12.62 13.15
C GLU A 147 17.13 -12.66 12.06
N SER A 148 16.76 -12.78 10.78
CA SER A 148 17.76 -12.76 9.70
C SER A 148 18.21 -11.32 9.40
N ASP A 149 19.51 -11.13 9.23
CA ASP A 149 20.12 -9.85 8.81
C ASP A 149 19.88 -9.54 7.32
N GLU A 150 19.50 -10.55 6.52
CA GLU A 150 19.25 -10.43 5.09
C GLU A 150 17.95 -11.14 4.66
N LEU A 151 17.26 -10.59 3.65
CA LEU A 151 16.11 -11.22 3.01
C LEU A 151 16.54 -11.98 1.75
N ALA A 152 15.89 -13.12 1.50
CA ALA A 152 16.02 -13.80 0.22
C ALA A 152 15.51 -12.91 -0.93
N VAL A 153 16.05 -13.13 -2.13
CA VAL A 153 15.66 -12.36 -3.33
C VAL A 153 14.16 -12.50 -3.61
N GLU A 154 13.61 -13.70 -3.40
CA GLU A 154 12.18 -13.98 -3.58
C GLU A 154 11.33 -13.14 -2.62
N ASP A 155 11.75 -13.04 -1.35
CA ASP A 155 11.06 -12.24 -0.34
C ASP A 155 11.13 -10.74 -0.65
N TRP A 156 12.25 -10.30 -1.23
CA TRP A 156 12.41 -8.93 -1.71
C TRP A 156 11.39 -8.61 -2.81
N THR A 157 11.22 -9.48 -3.79
CA THR A 157 10.26 -9.27 -4.89
C THR A 157 8.81 -9.22 -4.41
N ILE A 158 8.48 -9.91 -3.31
CA ILE A 158 7.16 -9.82 -2.66
C ILE A 158 6.92 -8.41 -2.15
N PHE A 159 7.88 -7.80 -1.46
CA PHE A 159 7.76 -6.44 -0.95
C PHE A 159 7.79 -5.39 -2.08
N GLU A 160 8.54 -5.62 -3.16
CA GLU A 160 8.53 -4.73 -4.33
C GLU A 160 7.15 -4.69 -4.99
N GLY A 161 6.55 -5.86 -5.19
CA GLY A 161 5.19 -5.97 -5.71
C GLY A 161 4.16 -5.34 -4.76
N LEU A 162 4.34 -5.52 -3.45
CA LEU A 162 3.46 -4.91 -2.44
C LEU A 162 3.51 -3.38 -2.48
N ALA A 163 4.70 -2.79 -2.48
CA ALA A 163 4.89 -1.33 -2.55
C ALA A 163 4.25 -0.74 -3.81
N ALA A 164 4.48 -1.38 -4.96
CA ALA A 164 3.86 -0.97 -6.22
C ALA A 164 2.32 -1.06 -6.18
N CYS A 165 1.76 -2.12 -5.61
CA CYS A 165 0.32 -2.32 -5.49
C CYS A 165 -0.34 -1.34 -4.52
N ARG A 166 0.27 -1.05 -3.37
CA ARG A 166 -0.27 -0.12 -2.36
C ARG A 166 -0.47 1.28 -2.92
N LEU A 167 0.49 1.74 -3.72
CA LEU A 167 0.47 3.08 -4.29
C LEU A 167 -0.15 3.13 -5.69
N SER A 168 -0.45 1.98 -6.29
CA SER A 168 -1.14 1.91 -7.58
C SER A 168 -2.55 2.52 -7.52
N ARG A 169 -3.01 3.05 -8.66
CA ARG A 169 -4.31 3.70 -8.79
C ARG A 169 -4.97 3.35 -10.11
N CYS A 170 -6.30 3.23 -10.08
CA CYS A 170 -7.11 3.21 -11.28
C CYS A 170 -7.49 4.64 -11.66
N VAL A 171 -7.18 5.04 -12.90
CA VAL A 171 -7.51 6.37 -13.42
C VAL A 171 -8.20 6.26 -14.78
N PRO A 172 -9.14 7.16 -15.11
CA PRO A 172 -9.68 7.23 -16.47
C PRO A 172 -8.58 7.56 -17.48
N GLU A 173 -8.60 6.95 -18.67
CA GLU A 173 -7.64 7.25 -19.75
C GLU A 173 -7.62 8.75 -20.13
N SER A 174 -8.77 9.42 -20.01
CA SER A 174 -8.91 10.86 -20.27
C SER A 174 -8.09 11.75 -19.32
N THR A 175 -7.58 11.22 -18.21
CA THR A 175 -6.71 11.96 -17.29
C THR A 175 -5.28 12.09 -17.77
N LEU A 176 -4.86 11.26 -18.74
CA LEU A 176 -3.56 11.38 -19.36
C LEU A 176 -3.66 12.29 -20.58
N PRO A 177 -2.75 13.26 -20.75
CA PRO A 177 -2.72 14.06 -21.96
C PRO A 177 -2.52 13.13 -23.17
N LEU A 178 -3.38 13.31 -24.19
CA LEU A 178 -3.21 12.66 -25.50
C LEU A 178 -1.80 13.01 -26.00
N ARG A 179 -0.99 11.99 -26.24
CA ARG A 179 0.31 12.14 -26.92
C ARG A 179 0.12 12.26 -28.41
#